data_AF-Q9C486-F1
#
_entry.id   AF-Q9C486-F1
#
_cell.length_a   1.000
_cell.length_b   1.000
_cell.length_c   1.000
_cell.angle_alpha   90.00
_cell.angle_beta   90.00
_cell.angle_gamma   90.00
#
_symmetry.space_group_name_H-M   'P 1'
#
loop_
_entity.id
_entity.type
_entity.pdbx_description
1 polymer ?
#
loop_
_entity_poly.entity_id
_entity_poly.type
_entity_poly.pdbx_seq_one_letter_code
_entity_poly.pdbx_strand_id
1 'polypeptide(L)'
;FVVVAMIKTRGKKCTDLKDEVKKVLGTFKTELEKALQETKDENCKKYEEKCILLEETDYDVIKENCVNLREKCYKLKREKVAVELLLRALGGDVKDNKCKEKMEKVCPVLSRESDELMFFCLDPSGTCGELKGKLGTVCQPLKEDLKNG
;
A
#
# COMPACT_ATOMS: atom_id res chain seq x y z
N PHE A 1 -27.64 -23.32 -43.73
CA PHE A 1 -27.98 -23.86 -42.39
C PHE A 1 -26.78 -23.97 -41.44
N VAL A 2 -25.66 -24.60 -41.81
CA VAL A 2 -24.48 -24.78 -40.92
C VAL A 2 -23.88 -23.47 -40.39
N VAL A 3 -23.73 -22.45 -41.25
CA VAL A 3 -23.16 -21.14 -40.87
C VAL A 3 -24.04 -20.41 -39.83
N VAL A 4 -25.36 -20.46 -39.99
CA VAL A 4 -26.31 -19.82 -39.06
C VAL A 4 -26.27 -20.51 -37.69
N ALA A 5 -26.15 -21.84 -37.64
CA ALA A 5 -25.97 -22.58 -36.40
C ALA A 5 -24.66 -22.20 -35.70
N MET A 6 -23.54 -22.14 -36.42
CA MET A 6 -22.24 -21.72 -35.85
C MET A 6 -22.26 -20.29 -35.28
N ILE A 7 -22.93 -19.35 -35.95
CA ILE A 7 -23.11 -17.97 -35.47
C ILE A 7 -23.93 -17.95 -34.17
N LYS A 8 -25.03 -18.72 -34.11
CA LYS A 8 -25.88 -18.81 -32.91
C LYS A 8 -25.11 -19.38 -31.72
N THR A 9 -24.28 -20.40 -31.94
CA THR A 9 -23.42 -20.99 -30.89
C THR A 9 -22.32 -20.03 -30.43
N ARG A 10 -21.72 -19.24 -31.34
CA ARG A 10 -20.77 -18.19 -30.97
C ARG A 10 -21.43 -17.08 -30.15
N GLY A 11 -22.63 -16.64 -30.54
CA GLY A 11 -23.39 -15.62 -29.81
C GLY A 11 -23.64 -16.03 -28.36
N LYS A 12 -24.06 -17.29 -28.13
CA LYS A 12 -24.27 -17.82 -26.78
C LYS A 12 -22.98 -17.88 -25.94
N LYS A 13 -21.86 -18.32 -26.52
CA LYS A 13 -20.56 -18.34 -25.82
C LYS A 13 -20.10 -16.93 -25.42
N CYS A 14 -20.31 -15.94 -26.28
CA CYS A 14 -19.98 -14.56 -25.97
C CYS A 14 -20.86 -13.98 -24.84
N THR A 15 -22.15 -14.31 -24.81
CA THR A 15 -23.03 -13.88 -23.71
C THR A 15 -22.63 -14.53 -22.39
N ASP A 16 -22.38 -15.84 -22.40
CA ASP A 16 -21.99 -16.58 -21.19
C ASP A 16 -20.67 -16.03 -20.62
N LEU A 17 -19.65 -15.82 -21.49
CA LEU A 17 -18.38 -15.22 -21.08
C LEU A 17 -18.55 -13.79 -20.55
N LYS A 18 -19.40 -12.97 -21.18
CA LYS A 18 -19.68 -11.61 -20.73
C LYS A 18 -20.29 -11.61 -19.33
N ASP A 19 -21.19 -12.54 -19.03
CA ASP A 19 -21.81 -12.65 -17.72
C ASP A 19 -20.83 -13.15 -16.66
N GLU A 20 -19.91 -14.05 -17.01
CA GLU A 20 -18.80 -14.45 -16.12
C GLU A 20 -17.86 -13.28 -15.82
N VAL A 21 -17.45 -12.52 -16.83
CA VAL A 21 -16.60 -11.33 -16.66
C VAL A 21 -17.29 -10.32 -15.74
N LYS A 22 -18.57 -10.03 -15.95
CA LYS A 22 -19.34 -9.13 -15.08
C LYS A 22 -19.37 -9.61 -13.63
N LYS A 23 -19.53 -10.92 -13.39
CA LYS A 23 -19.50 -11.49 -12.03
C LYS A 23 -18.13 -11.30 -11.39
N VAL A 24 -17.05 -11.63 -12.10
CA VAL A 24 -15.68 -11.47 -11.62
C VAL A 24 -15.39 -10.00 -11.27
N LEU A 25 -15.80 -9.07 -12.14
CA LEU A 25 -15.64 -7.63 -11.90
C LEU A 25 -16.48 -7.14 -10.71
N GLY A 26 -17.70 -7.64 -10.55
CA GLY A 26 -18.55 -7.31 -9.39
C GLY A 26 -17.96 -7.79 -8.06
N THR A 27 -17.43 -9.01 -8.03
CA THR A 27 -16.72 -9.54 -6.86
C THR A 27 -15.47 -8.71 -6.59
N PHE A 28 -14.65 -8.44 -7.60
CA PHE A 28 -13.42 -7.66 -7.46
C PHE A 28 -13.69 -6.24 -6.96
N LYS A 29 -14.73 -5.56 -7.47
CA LYS A 29 -15.16 -4.25 -6.99
C LYS A 29 -15.43 -4.27 -5.47
N THR A 30 -16.17 -5.27 -5.00
CA THR A 30 -16.51 -5.40 -3.56
C THR A 30 -15.25 -5.65 -2.71
N GLU A 31 -14.33 -6.47 -3.20
CA GLU A 31 -13.05 -6.72 -2.54
C GLU A 31 -12.20 -5.43 -2.46
N LEU A 32 -12.18 -4.65 -3.53
CA LEU A 32 -11.41 -3.43 -3.66
C LEU A 32 -11.95 -2.33 -2.73
N GLU A 33 -13.27 -2.16 -2.64
CA GLU A 33 -13.92 -1.24 -1.70
C GLU A 33 -13.52 -1.55 -0.25
N LYS A 34 -13.50 -2.84 0.14
CA LYS A 34 -13.03 -3.27 1.46
C LYS A 34 -11.54 -2.98 1.66
N ALA A 35 -10.72 -3.26 0.65
CA ALA A 35 -9.28 -3.02 0.69
C ALA A 35 -8.93 -1.53 0.86
N LEU A 36 -9.76 -0.64 0.33
CA LEU A 36 -9.62 0.81 0.45
C LEU A 36 -9.97 1.34 1.86
N GLN A 37 -10.85 0.67 2.59
CA GLN A 37 -11.21 1.06 3.97
C GLN A 37 -10.07 0.74 4.95
N GLU A 38 -9.40 -0.41 4.77
CA GLU A 38 -8.29 -0.84 5.61
C GLU A 38 -7.05 -1.18 4.77
N THR A 39 -6.45 -0.19 4.12
CA THR A 39 -5.30 -0.44 3.25
C THR A 39 -4.08 -0.90 4.07
N LYS A 40 -3.62 -2.12 3.78
CA LYS A 40 -2.46 -2.80 4.40
C LYS A 40 -1.53 -3.30 3.30
N ASP A 41 -0.26 -3.58 3.65
CA ASP A 41 0.74 -4.11 2.72
C ASP A 41 0.23 -5.34 1.92
N GLU A 42 -0.55 -6.21 2.58
CA GLU A 42 -1.17 -7.40 1.96
C GLU A 42 -2.19 -7.04 0.88
N ASN A 43 -3.02 -6.01 1.11
CA ASN A 43 -4.01 -5.54 0.14
C ASN A 43 -3.31 -4.98 -1.10
N CYS A 44 -2.22 -4.24 -0.91
CA CYS A 44 -1.41 -3.71 -2.00
C CYS A 44 -0.87 -4.83 -2.88
N LYS A 45 -0.21 -5.82 -2.28
CA LYS A 45 0.32 -6.97 -3.03
C LYS A 45 -0.77 -7.78 -3.74
N LYS A 46 -1.94 -7.94 -3.11
CA LYS A 46 -3.04 -8.76 -3.64
C LYS A 46 -3.74 -8.12 -4.85
N TYR A 47 -3.90 -6.80 -4.85
CA TYR A 47 -4.81 -6.13 -5.80
C TYR A 47 -4.08 -5.21 -6.81
N GLU A 48 -2.83 -4.81 -6.58
CA GLU A 48 -2.07 -3.97 -7.53
C GLU A 48 -1.99 -4.63 -8.93
N GLU A 49 -1.71 -5.93 -9.02
CA GLU A 49 -1.62 -6.63 -10.31
C GLU A 49 -2.93 -6.60 -11.10
N LYS A 50 -4.05 -6.92 -10.44
CA LYS A 50 -5.37 -6.85 -11.09
C LYS A 50 -5.73 -5.43 -11.49
N CYS A 51 -5.36 -4.44 -10.69
CA CYS A 51 -5.59 -3.04 -11.00
C CYS A 51 -4.80 -2.56 -12.22
N ILE A 52 -3.58 -3.06 -12.44
CA ILE A 52 -2.80 -2.78 -13.66
C ILE A 52 -3.53 -3.33 -14.89
N LEU A 53 -4.07 -4.56 -14.81
CA LEU A 53 -4.82 -5.16 -15.92
C LEU A 53 -6.14 -4.43 -16.24
N LEU A 54 -6.68 -3.67 -15.27
CA LEU A 54 -7.95 -2.98 -15.37
C LEU A 54 -7.80 -1.46 -15.42
N GLU A 55 -6.59 -0.94 -15.68
CA GLU A 55 -6.31 0.50 -15.68
C GLU A 55 -7.10 1.27 -16.74
N GLU A 56 -7.32 0.63 -17.90
CA GLU A 56 -8.08 1.18 -19.03
C GLU A 56 -9.49 0.60 -19.14
N THR A 57 -10.03 0.09 -18.04
CA THR A 57 -11.37 -0.49 -18.04
C THR A 57 -12.48 0.57 -18.19
N ASP A 58 -13.55 0.24 -18.90
CA ASP A 58 -14.77 1.07 -19.00
C ASP A 58 -15.63 1.05 -17.71
N TYR A 59 -15.19 0.31 -16.69
CA TYR A 59 -15.87 0.25 -15.39
C TYR A 59 -15.33 1.34 -14.47
N ASP A 60 -15.89 2.54 -14.58
CA ASP A 60 -15.43 3.77 -13.89
C ASP A 60 -15.11 3.55 -12.40
N VAL A 61 -15.99 2.86 -11.67
CA VAL A 61 -15.79 2.61 -10.23
C VAL A 61 -14.57 1.75 -9.95
N ILE A 62 -14.31 0.73 -10.80
CA ILE A 62 -13.12 -0.12 -10.64
C ILE A 62 -11.87 0.68 -10.98
N LYS A 63 -11.92 1.44 -12.07
CA LYS A 63 -10.83 2.32 -12.50
C LYS A 63 -10.44 3.30 -11.41
N GLU A 64 -11.40 4.04 -10.87
CA GLU A 64 -11.18 5.03 -9.80
C GLU A 64 -10.65 4.37 -8.52
N ASN A 65 -11.28 3.27 -8.09
CA ASN A 65 -10.85 2.57 -6.89
C ASN A 65 -9.44 1.99 -7.02
N CYS A 66 -9.04 1.57 -8.23
CA CYS A 66 -7.70 1.08 -8.51
C CYS A 66 -6.66 2.20 -8.43
N VAL A 67 -6.96 3.39 -8.97
CA VAL A 67 -6.11 4.58 -8.80
C VAL A 67 -5.95 4.92 -7.33
N ASN A 68 -7.06 5.00 -6.59
CA ASN A 68 -7.05 5.29 -5.15
C ASN A 68 -6.26 4.25 -4.35
N LEU A 69 -6.39 2.96 -4.67
CA LEU A 69 -5.64 1.90 -4.00
C LEU A 69 -4.14 2.09 -4.26
N ARG A 70 -3.76 2.30 -5.51
CA ARG A 70 -2.36 2.47 -5.91
C ARG A 70 -1.72 3.67 -5.19
N GLU A 71 -2.41 4.80 -5.11
CA GLU A 71 -1.94 5.98 -4.36
C GLU A 71 -1.75 5.69 -2.88
N LYS A 72 -2.75 5.06 -2.23
CA LYS A 72 -2.64 4.66 -0.81
C LYS A 72 -1.47 3.69 -0.59
N CYS A 73 -1.30 2.73 -1.49
CA CYS A 73 -0.20 1.76 -1.43
C CYS A 73 1.16 2.42 -1.59
N TYR A 74 1.32 3.38 -2.51
CA TYR A 74 2.55 4.14 -2.64
C TYR A 74 2.85 4.96 -1.40
N LYS A 75 1.84 5.66 -0.86
CA LYS A 75 1.99 6.42 0.38
C LYS A 75 2.44 5.51 1.53
N LEU A 76 1.77 4.38 1.73
CA LEU A 76 2.12 3.39 2.76
C LEU A 76 3.57 2.91 2.63
N LYS A 77 4.01 2.55 1.41
CA LYS A 77 5.37 2.10 1.12
C LYS A 77 6.40 3.20 1.44
N ARG A 78 6.15 4.45 1.04
CA ARG A 78 7.07 5.58 1.31
C ARG A 78 7.13 5.94 2.80
N GLU A 79 6.00 5.95 3.49
CA GLU A 79 5.95 6.17 4.94
C GLU A 79 6.75 5.09 5.69
N LYS A 80 6.64 3.83 5.27
CA LYS A 80 7.42 2.73 5.86
C LYS A 80 8.93 2.95 5.71
N VAL A 81 9.38 3.32 4.50
CA VAL A 81 10.79 3.62 4.24
C VAL A 81 11.26 4.83 5.06
N ALA A 82 10.46 5.89 5.16
CA ALA A 82 10.78 7.07 5.96
C ALA A 82 10.93 6.72 7.45
N VAL A 83 10.03 5.90 7.99
CA VAL A 83 10.13 5.38 9.37
C VAL A 83 11.42 4.58 9.57
N GLU A 84 11.75 3.66 8.66
CA GLU A 84 12.97 2.86 8.76
C GLU A 84 14.24 3.72 8.72
N LEU A 85 14.27 4.75 7.87
CA LEU A 85 15.37 5.72 7.81
C LEU A 85 15.50 6.52 9.10
N LEU A 86 14.39 7.00 9.66
CA LEU A 86 14.39 7.70 10.95
C LEU A 86 14.85 6.80 12.09
N LEU A 87 14.39 5.55 12.14
CA LEU A 87 14.84 4.57 13.13
C LEU A 87 16.36 4.34 13.04
N ARG A 88 16.93 4.27 11.83
CA ARG A 88 18.38 4.15 11.63
C ARG A 88 19.13 5.42 12.04
N ALA A 89 18.61 6.59 11.69
CA ALA A 89 19.25 7.88 12.01
C ALA A 89 19.24 8.17 13.52
N LEU A 90 18.12 7.88 14.18
CA LEU A 90 17.94 8.10 15.61
C LEU A 90 18.56 6.96 16.45
N GLY A 91 18.52 5.73 15.98
CA GLY A 91 19.10 4.57 16.65
C GLY A 91 18.45 4.32 18.02
N GLY A 92 19.28 4.06 19.04
CA GLY A 92 18.81 3.82 20.41
C GLY A 92 18.09 5.02 21.05
N ASP A 93 18.38 6.23 20.57
CA ASP A 93 17.86 7.47 21.15
C ASP A 93 16.34 7.64 20.97
N VAL A 94 15.70 6.83 20.11
CA VAL A 94 14.24 6.76 19.96
C VAL A 94 13.54 6.42 21.29
N LYS A 95 14.21 5.68 22.18
CA LYS A 95 13.67 5.28 23.49
C LYS A 95 13.82 6.35 24.56
N ASP A 96 14.71 7.31 24.33
CA ASP A 96 15.17 8.24 25.34
C ASP A 96 14.55 9.62 25.12
N ASN A 97 14.64 10.46 26.16
CA ASN A 97 14.20 11.85 26.10
C ASN A 97 14.99 12.69 25.06
N LYS A 98 16.04 12.12 24.46
CA LYS A 98 16.91 12.72 23.44
C LYS A 98 16.39 12.60 22.02
N CYS A 99 15.31 11.85 21.79
CA CYS A 99 14.77 11.66 20.44
C CYS A 99 14.50 13.00 19.72
N LYS A 100 13.91 13.98 20.42
CA LYS A 100 13.62 15.31 19.85
C LYS A 100 14.89 16.09 19.50
N GLU A 101 15.87 16.12 20.40
CA GLU A 101 17.16 16.79 20.17
C GLU A 101 17.88 16.20 18.95
N LYS A 102 17.78 14.89 18.76
CA LYS A 102 18.40 14.22 17.61
C LYS A 102 17.62 14.44 16.32
N MET A 103 16.29 14.46 16.37
CA MET A 103 15.42 14.87 15.27
C MET A 103 15.82 16.26 14.76
N GLU A 104 16.02 17.24 15.63
CA GLU A 104 16.47 18.59 15.25
C GLU A 104 17.80 18.61 14.49
N LYS A 105 18.70 17.66 14.78
CA LYS A 105 19.99 17.52 14.09
C LYS A 105 19.86 16.82 12.74
N VAL A 106 19.00 15.80 12.61
CA VAL A 106 18.88 15.00 11.38
C VAL A 106 17.89 15.60 10.37
N CYS A 107 16.86 16.30 10.84
CA CYS A 107 15.79 16.85 10.02
C CYS A 107 16.22 17.87 8.97
N PRO A 108 17.20 18.76 9.19
CA PRO A 108 17.67 19.67 8.15
C PRO A 108 18.16 18.98 6.88
N VAL A 109 18.64 17.73 7.00
CA VAL A 109 19.07 16.89 5.88
C VAL A 109 17.92 16.01 5.41
N LEU A 110 17.35 15.20 6.31
CA LEU A 110 16.36 14.18 5.95
C LEU A 110 15.06 14.75 5.38
N SER A 111 14.62 15.93 5.84
CA SER A 111 13.39 16.55 5.33
C SER A 111 13.45 16.91 3.84
N ARG A 112 14.65 16.97 3.25
CA ARG A 112 14.86 17.28 1.84
C ARG A 112 14.78 16.05 0.95
N GLU A 113 14.81 14.85 1.53
CA GLU A 113 14.87 13.58 0.80
C GLU A 113 13.47 13.08 0.41
N SER A 114 12.45 13.37 1.22
CA SER A 114 11.06 13.05 0.87
C SER A 114 10.04 13.89 1.64
N ASP A 115 8.84 14.00 1.06
CA ASP A 115 7.71 14.66 1.71
C ASP A 115 7.34 13.96 3.03
N GLU A 116 7.39 12.61 3.07
CA GLU A 116 7.11 11.87 4.30
C GLU A 116 8.11 12.20 5.42
N LEU A 117 9.40 12.32 5.10
CA LEU A 117 10.42 12.74 6.06
C LEU A 117 10.23 14.20 6.50
N MET A 118 9.85 15.08 5.57
CA MET A 118 9.46 16.45 5.91
C MET A 118 8.30 16.46 6.91
N PHE A 119 7.23 15.69 6.66
CA PHE A 119 6.08 15.61 7.56
C PHE A 119 6.46 15.14 8.97
N PHE A 120 7.28 14.09 9.08
CA PHE A 120 7.78 13.65 10.39
C PHE A 120 8.64 14.73 11.08
N CYS A 121 9.43 15.47 10.32
CA CYS A 121 10.27 16.54 10.85
C CYS A 121 9.50 17.78 11.31
N LEU A 122 8.27 18.00 10.81
CA LEU A 122 7.40 19.10 11.26
C LEU A 122 6.80 18.85 12.65
N ASP A 123 6.63 17.59 13.04
CA ASP A 123 6.23 17.20 14.40
C ASP A 123 7.22 16.19 15.02
N PRO A 124 8.38 16.66 15.52
CA PRO A 124 9.34 15.80 16.18
C PRO A 124 8.77 15.07 17.40
N SER A 125 7.80 15.67 18.08
CA SER A 125 7.22 15.10 19.30
C SER A 125 6.32 13.91 19.01
N GLY A 126 5.37 14.08 18.07
CA GLY A 126 4.51 13.00 17.59
C GLY A 126 5.32 11.89 16.94
N THR A 127 6.28 12.25 16.09
CA THR A 127 7.18 11.29 15.43
C THR A 127 7.93 10.42 16.43
N CYS A 128 8.55 11.02 17.45
CA CYS A 128 9.25 10.24 18.49
C CYS A 128 8.31 9.26 19.22
N GLY A 129 7.06 9.65 19.48
CA GLY A 129 6.04 8.77 20.06
C GLY A 129 5.69 7.59 19.15
N GLU A 130 5.47 7.86 17.87
CA GLU A 130 5.16 6.83 16.87
C GLU A 130 6.34 5.85 16.67
N LEU A 131 7.55 6.37 16.51
CA LEU A 131 8.77 5.57 16.35
C LEU A 131 9.02 4.69 17.56
N LYS A 132 8.74 5.17 18.78
CA LYS A 132 8.84 4.36 20.01
C LYS A 132 7.90 3.16 19.99
N GLY A 133 6.68 3.33 19.48
CA GLY A 133 5.72 2.22 19.28
C GLY A 133 6.18 1.24 18.20
N LYS A 134 6.65 1.76 17.06
CA LYS A 134 7.13 0.95 15.92
C LYS A 134 8.45 0.22 16.20
N LEU A 135 9.26 0.70 17.14
CA LEU A 135 10.48 0.01 17.54
C LEU A 135 10.20 -1.39 18.08
N GLY A 136 9.06 -1.60 18.73
CA GLY A 136 8.61 -2.93 19.16
C GLY A 136 8.35 -3.85 17.96
N THR A 137 7.55 -3.37 17.01
CA THR A 137 7.11 -4.18 15.86
C THR A 137 8.19 -4.42 14.82
N VAL A 138 9.12 -3.47 14.62
CA VAL A 138 10.20 -3.58 13.62
C VAL A 138 11.42 -4.28 14.21
N CYS A 139 11.84 -3.94 15.43
CA CYS A 139 13.09 -4.47 15.99
C CYS A 139 12.91 -5.79 16.75
N GLN A 140 11.72 -6.17 17.25
CA GLN A 140 11.56 -7.49 17.88
C GLN A 140 11.79 -8.65 16.90
N PRO A 141 11.17 -8.67 15.70
CA PRO A 141 11.43 -9.73 14.73
C PRO A 141 12.91 -9.82 14.36
N LEU A 142 13.54 -8.67 14.07
CA LEU A 142 14.98 -8.60 13.79
C LEU A 142 15.85 -9.15 14.93
N LYS A 143 15.47 -8.93 16.20
CA LYS A 143 16.19 -9.49 17.34
C LYS A 143 16.04 -11.00 17.48
N GLU A 144 14.90 -11.54 17.08
CA GLU A 144 14.67 -12.99 17.08
C GLU A 144 15.46 -13.65 15.94
N ASP A 145 15.47 -13.05 14.75
CA ASP A 145 16.26 -13.51 13.61
C ASP A 145 17.77 -13.51 13.95
N LEU A 146 18.26 -12.47 14.61
CA LEU A 146 19.67 -12.37 15.05
C LEU A 146 20.04 -13.34 16.17
N LYS A 147 19.08 -13.88 16.94
CA LYS A 147 19.35 -14.90 17.97
C LYS A 147 19.41 -16.31 17.40
N ASN A 148 18.82 -16.51 16.22
CA ASN A 148 18.72 -17.81 15.54
C ASN A 148 19.74 -17.96 14.40
N GLY A 149 20.64 -16.99 14.22
CA GLY A 149 21.69 -16.96 13.19
C GLY A 149 23.09 -17.20 13.73
#